data_AF-A0A9D6CUX0-F1
#
_entry.id   AF-A0A9D6CUX0-F1
#
_cell.length_a   1.000
_cell.length_b   1.000
_cell.length_c   1.000
_cell.angle_alpha   90.00
_cell.angle_beta   90.00
_cell.angle_gamma   90.00
#
_symmetry.space_group_name_H-M   'P 1'
#
loop_
_entity.id
_entity.type
_entity.pdbx_description
1 polymer ?
#
loop_
_entity_poly.entity_id
_entity_poly.type
_entity_poly.pdbx_seq_one_letter_code
_entity_poly.pdbx_strand_id
1 'polypeptide(L)'
;MDAVWEIPFALASFVFYKVMRVIMRCLVMLNSHMKGRKGYAWGVVSAEPLQLKIALPALMTTAPRWNTHAIIGGAGPFHVERTISFDVAALQASAGSWTVVLYSFPWQRFAGMLGSIDGPFEDRWRTLELPPGTYNAVARLYRRAETIALPEIRIDGEPAIAGRPVDPRTNDFYFDLPRRRGLFYLCLHFYIYTFLRVGAPRWLIEPELLPMGNPETVFKYGAVKRGEALAFHIPPAVLAQHDVYFTLYTRDSFPALWHPIAEPESRTEPVAESGFYLLRLHALSHAADRAAAGQVRIETLRR
;
A
#
# COMPACT_ATOMS: atom_id res chain seq x y z
N MET A 1 0.88 27.37 16.05
CA MET A 1 1.17 26.31 17.06
C MET A 1 -0.13 25.56 17.40
N ASP A 2 -0.92 25.21 16.37
CA ASP A 2 -2.38 25.08 16.57
C ASP A 2 -2.83 23.65 16.89
N ALA A 3 -1.88 22.71 16.99
CA ALA A 3 -2.16 21.28 17.20
C ALA A 3 -1.70 20.77 18.58
N VAL A 4 -1.10 21.61 19.43
CA VAL A 4 -0.57 21.17 20.74
C VAL A 4 -1.70 20.67 21.67
N TRP A 5 -2.85 21.34 21.65
CA TRP A 5 -4.01 20.92 22.44
C TRP A 5 -4.64 19.61 21.93
N GLU A 6 -4.35 19.19 20.69
CA GLU A 6 -4.82 17.92 20.14
C GLU A 6 -3.98 16.72 20.62
N ILE A 7 -2.82 16.95 21.25
CA ILE A 7 -1.87 15.89 21.65
C ILE A 7 -2.52 14.83 22.56
N PRO A 8 -3.29 15.17 23.62
CA PRO A 8 -3.93 14.16 24.46
C PRO A 8 -4.87 13.25 23.66
N PHE A 9 -5.63 13.81 22.73
CA PHE A 9 -6.53 13.07 21.85
C PHE A 9 -5.76 12.20 20.85
N ALA A 10 -4.63 12.70 20.33
CA ALA A 10 -3.76 11.93 19.46
C ALA A 10 -3.13 10.73 20.19
N LEU A 11 -2.70 10.90 21.45
CA LEU A 11 -2.20 9.79 22.27
C LEU A 11 -3.30 8.76 22.54
N ALA A 12 -4.50 9.20 22.92
CA ALA A 12 -5.64 8.31 23.11
C ALA A 12 -6.02 7.55 21.82
N SER A 13 -6.05 8.25 20.69
CA SER A 13 -6.28 7.68 19.36
C SER A 13 -5.21 6.65 18.99
N PHE A 14 -3.94 6.92 19.26
CA PHE A 14 -2.84 5.99 19.02
C PHE A 14 -2.98 4.71 19.84
N VAL A 15 -3.29 4.83 21.14
CA VAL A 15 -3.55 3.66 22.01
C VAL A 15 -4.75 2.88 21.52
N PHE A 16 -5.85 3.56 21.19
CA PHE A 16 -7.05 2.93 20.64
C PHE A 16 -6.75 2.16 19.35
N TYR A 17 -5.96 2.74 18.43
CA TYR A 17 -5.51 2.06 17.22
C TYR A 17 -4.69 0.80 17.52
N LYS A 18 -3.75 0.85 18.47
CA LYS A 18 -2.94 -0.33 18.84
C LYS A 18 -3.81 -1.46 19.39
N VAL A 19 -4.78 -1.14 20.25
CA VAL A 19 -5.74 -2.10 20.78
C VAL A 19 -6.59 -2.70 19.66
N MET A 20 -7.18 -1.87 18.80
CA MET A 20 -8.00 -2.32 17.68
C MET A 20 -7.22 -3.19 16.69
N ARG A 21 -5.94 -2.87 16.44
CA ARG A 21 -5.06 -3.68 15.59
C ARG A 21 -4.83 -5.07 16.15
N VAL A 22 -4.65 -5.21 17.47
CA VAL A 22 -4.54 -6.53 18.11
C VAL A 22 -5.85 -7.31 17.99
N ILE A 23 -6.99 -6.67 18.32
CA ILE A 23 -8.32 -7.29 18.20
C ILE A 23 -8.57 -7.79 16.77
N MET A 24 -8.34 -6.94 15.77
CA MET A 24 -8.57 -7.29 14.36
C MET A 24 -7.64 -8.42 13.90
N ARG A 25 -6.37 -8.42 14.33
CA ARG A 25 -5.45 -9.54 14.05
C ARG A 25 -5.96 -10.84 14.65
N CYS A 26 -6.41 -10.84 15.90
CA CYS A 26 -6.99 -12.02 16.53
C CYS A 26 -8.23 -12.53 15.77
N LEU A 27 -9.12 -11.64 15.35
CA LEU A 27 -10.32 -12.00 14.58
C LEU A 27 -9.97 -12.56 13.19
N VAL A 28 -9.00 -11.96 12.50
CA VAL A 28 -8.52 -12.46 11.21
C VAL A 28 -7.88 -13.84 11.37
N MET A 29 -7.04 -14.04 12.39
CA MET A 29 -6.43 -15.35 12.69
C MET A 29 -7.49 -16.40 13.00
N LEU A 30 -8.47 -16.09 13.86
CA LEU A 30 -9.54 -17.02 14.21
C LEU A 30 -10.37 -17.42 12.99
N ASN A 31 -10.76 -16.45 12.16
CA ASN A 31 -11.48 -16.70 10.91
C ASN A 31 -10.65 -17.54 9.94
N SER A 32 -9.33 -17.32 9.85
CA SER A 32 -8.44 -18.14 9.01
C SER A 32 -8.34 -19.59 9.50
N HIS A 33 -8.33 -19.82 10.82
CA HIS A 33 -8.36 -21.16 11.39
C HIS A 33 -9.71 -21.85 11.16
N MET A 34 -10.82 -21.12 11.32
CA MET A 34 -12.17 -21.66 11.18
C MET A 34 -12.53 -22.05 9.74
N LYS A 35 -12.07 -21.30 8.74
CA LYS A 35 -12.37 -21.61 7.33
C LYS A 35 -11.62 -22.86 6.81
N GLY A 36 -10.70 -23.42 7.60
CA GLY A 36 -9.87 -24.54 7.21
C GLY A 36 -8.94 -24.20 6.04
N ARG A 37 -8.02 -25.12 5.72
CA ARG A 37 -7.02 -25.01 4.63
C ARG A 37 -7.62 -25.01 3.20
N LYS A 38 -8.92 -24.73 3.04
CA LYS A 38 -9.60 -24.80 1.75
C LYS A 38 -9.38 -23.52 0.95
N GLY A 39 -8.48 -23.60 -0.02
CA GLY A 39 -8.48 -22.78 -1.24
C GLY A 39 -7.65 -21.51 -1.17
N TYR A 40 -6.35 -21.66 -1.40
CA TYR A 40 -5.42 -20.57 -1.69
C TYR A 40 -5.73 -19.96 -3.06
N ALA A 41 -6.74 -19.09 -3.11
CA ALA A 41 -7.02 -18.29 -4.28
C ALA A 41 -6.53 -16.86 -4.05
N TRP A 42 -6.24 -16.16 -5.14
CA TRP A 42 -6.05 -14.73 -5.09
C TRP A 42 -7.31 -14.04 -4.56
N GLY A 43 -7.19 -13.30 -3.47
CA GLY A 43 -8.14 -12.28 -3.05
C GLY A 43 -7.70 -10.92 -3.59
N VAL A 44 -8.63 -10.19 -4.20
CA VAL A 44 -8.36 -8.84 -4.73
C VAL A 44 -8.92 -7.82 -3.75
N VAL A 45 -8.16 -6.75 -3.45
CA VAL A 45 -8.69 -5.61 -2.69
C VAL A 45 -9.66 -4.86 -3.60
N SER A 46 -10.96 -5.04 -3.37
CA SER A 46 -12.04 -4.48 -4.18
C SER A 46 -13.27 -4.12 -3.34
N ALA A 47 -14.33 -3.62 -3.98
CA ALA A 47 -15.60 -3.29 -3.33
C ALA A 47 -16.27 -4.50 -2.63
N GLU A 48 -16.17 -5.69 -3.23
CA GLU A 48 -16.91 -6.87 -2.80
C GLU A 48 -16.50 -7.35 -1.39
N PRO A 49 -15.20 -7.58 -1.08
CA PRO A 49 -14.79 -7.92 0.29
C PRO A 49 -15.19 -6.88 1.33
N LEU A 50 -15.27 -5.60 0.94
CA LEU A 50 -15.63 -4.49 1.84
C LEU A 50 -17.14 -4.43 2.16
N GLN A 51 -17.97 -5.30 1.59
CA GLN A 51 -19.36 -5.47 2.02
C GLN A 51 -19.45 -6.14 3.40
N LEU A 52 -18.42 -6.92 3.79
CA LEU A 52 -18.35 -7.48 5.13
C LEU A 52 -18.04 -6.38 6.15
N LYS A 53 -18.88 -6.23 7.18
CA LYS A 53 -18.77 -5.17 8.20
C LYS A 53 -17.38 -5.12 8.87
N ILE A 54 -16.71 -6.25 9.01
CA ILE A 54 -15.39 -6.35 9.64
C ILE A 54 -14.22 -6.12 8.66
N ALA A 55 -14.43 -6.22 7.36
CA ALA A 55 -13.34 -6.14 6.39
C ALA A 55 -12.68 -4.77 6.36
N LEU A 56 -13.46 -3.68 6.37
CA LEU A 56 -12.91 -2.33 6.37
C LEU A 56 -12.14 -2.01 7.68
N PRO A 57 -12.69 -2.26 8.89
CA PRO A 57 -11.91 -2.14 10.13
C PRO A 57 -10.64 -2.99 10.14
N ALA A 58 -10.69 -4.23 9.66
CA ALA A 58 -9.52 -5.10 9.57
C ALA A 58 -8.47 -4.51 8.62
N LEU A 59 -8.88 -4.04 7.44
CA LEU A 59 -7.97 -3.48 6.45
C LEU A 59 -7.32 -2.19 6.97
N MET A 60 -8.09 -1.31 7.60
CA MET A 60 -7.59 -0.03 8.14
C MET A 60 -6.69 -0.16 9.37
N THR A 61 -6.69 -1.34 10.03
CA THR A 61 -5.82 -1.61 11.19
C THR A 61 -4.65 -2.54 10.89
N THR A 62 -4.76 -3.42 9.89
CA THR A 62 -3.76 -4.46 9.62
C THR A 62 -2.94 -4.20 8.36
N ALA A 63 -3.53 -3.57 7.34
CA ALA A 63 -2.80 -3.19 6.14
C ALA A 63 -2.17 -1.80 6.28
N PRO A 64 -1.14 -1.50 5.48
CA PRO A 64 -0.66 -0.13 5.30
C PRO A 64 -1.77 0.81 4.81
N ARG A 65 -1.48 2.12 4.79
CA ARG A 65 -2.38 3.12 4.21
C ARG A 65 -2.71 2.79 2.74
N TRP A 66 -3.90 3.18 2.30
CA TRP A 66 -4.45 2.84 0.99
C TRP A 66 -3.49 3.16 -0.15
N ASN A 67 -3.14 2.16 -0.95
CA ASN A 67 -2.40 2.36 -2.19
C ASN A 67 -3.42 2.44 -3.33
N THR A 68 -3.88 3.65 -3.62
CA THR A 68 -4.95 3.89 -4.61
C THR A 68 -4.49 3.69 -6.06
N HIS A 69 -3.17 3.62 -6.27
CA HIS A 69 -2.56 3.56 -7.60
C HIS A 69 -2.24 2.13 -8.05
N ALA A 70 -2.19 1.18 -7.13
CA ALA A 70 -1.96 -0.22 -7.43
C ALA A 70 -3.27 -1.01 -7.39
N ILE A 71 -3.40 -1.99 -8.29
CA ILE A 71 -4.28 -3.13 -8.07
C ILE A 71 -3.56 -4.09 -7.13
N ILE A 72 -4.24 -4.50 -6.05
CA ILE A 72 -3.62 -5.31 -4.99
C ILE A 72 -4.29 -6.67 -4.91
N GLY A 73 -3.50 -7.71 -5.11
CA GLY A 73 -3.87 -9.10 -4.87
C GLY A 73 -3.14 -9.66 -3.66
N GLY A 74 -3.83 -10.47 -2.84
CA GLY A 74 -3.23 -11.26 -1.78
C GLY A 74 -3.54 -12.75 -1.99
N ALA A 75 -2.56 -13.61 -1.76
CA ALA A 75 -2.71 -15.06 -1.82
C ALA A 75 -2.04 -15.71 -0.61
N GLY A 76 -2.66 -16.75 -0.06
CA GLY A 76 -2.17 -17.45 1.13
C GLY A 76 -3.21 -17.56 2.24
N PRO A 77 -2.84 -18.15 3.39
CA PRO A 77 -1.48 -18.53 3.79
C PRO A 77 -1.05 -19.94 3.35
N PHE A 78 -0.14 -20.09 2.39
CA PHE A 78 0.29 -21.39 1.86
C PHE A 78 1.62 -21.88 2.47
N HIS A 79 1.84 -23.19 2.50
CA HIS A 79 3.06 -23.81 3.04
C HIS A 79 4.08 -24.04 1.92
N VAL A 80 5.35 -23.71 2.14
CA VAL A 80 6.46 -23.87 1.21
C VAL A 80 7.55 -24.68 1.91
N GLU A 81 8.09 -25.71 1.25
CA GLU A 81 9.22 -26.48 1.77
C GLU A 81 10.55 -25.87 1.30
N ARG A 82 10.65 -25.45 0.03
CA ARG A 82 11.91 -24.97 -0.54
C ARG A 82 11.75 -23.82 -1.52
N THR A 83 10.75 -23.89 -2.40
CA THR A 83 10.66 -22.97 -3.54
C THR A 83 9.24 -22.51 -3.81
N ILE A 84 9.14 -21.28 -4.30
CA ILE A 84 7.92 -20.72 -4.85
C ILE A 84 8.20 -20.12 -6.21
N SER A 85 7.32 -20.35 -7.18
CA SER A 85 7.46 -19.79 -8.53
C SER A 85 6.22 -19.00 -8.93
N PHE A 86 6.43 -17.91 -9.66
CA PHE A 86 5.38 -17.04 -10.17
C PHE A 86 5.42 -16.97 -11.70
N ASP A 87 4.23 -16.95 -12.32
CA ASP A 87 4.08 -16.65 -13.75
C ASP A 87 4.32 -15.15 -13.99
N VAL A 88 5.58 -14.77 -14.20
CA VAL A 88 5.97 -13.37 -14.40
C VAL A 88 5.58 -12.84 -15.77
N ALA A 89 5.36 -13.71 -16.77
CA ALA A 89 4.83 -13.28 -18.06
C ALA A 89 3.42 -12.70 -17.91
N ALA A 90 2.58 -13.33 -17.07
CA ALA A 90 1.26 -12.79 -16.74
C ALA A 90 1.35 -11.40 -16.07
N LEU A 91 2.33 -11.20 -15.18
CA LEU A 91 2.55 -9.90 -14.52
C LEU A 91 3.02 -8.82 -15.52
N GLN A 92 3.99 -9.14 -16.37
CA GLN A 92 4.51 -8.23 -17.41
C GLN A 92 3.42 -7.84 -18.43
N ALA A 93 2.54 -8.78 -18.78
CA ALA A 93 1.40 -8.48 -19.66
C ALA A 93 0.33 -7.61 -18.98
N SER A 94 0.21 -7.69 -17.65
CA SER A 94 -0.85 -7.02 -16.88
C SER A 94 -0.53 -5.59 -16.47
N ALA A 95 0.75 -5.26 -16.34
CA ALA A 95 1.18 -4.02 -15.70
C ALA A 95 2.59 -3.60 -16.14
N GLY A 96 2.76 -2.30 -16.42
CA GLY A 96 4.07 -1.72 -16.74
C GLY A 96 5.03 -1.66 -15.55
N SER A 97 4.52 -1.75 -14.32
CA SER A 97 5.33 -1.91 -13.11
C SER A 97 4.59 -2.77 -12.09
N TRP A 98 5.28 -3.70 -11.46
CA TRP A 98 4.67 -4.60 -10.49
C TRP A 98 5.67 -5.08 -9.43
N THR A 99 5.14 -5.51 -8.30
CA THR A 99 5.91 -6.16 -7.23
C THR A 99 5.08 -7.27 -6.60
N VAL A 100 5.69 -8.42 -6.37
CA VAL A 100 5.16 -9.49 -5.52
C VAL A 100 6.04 -9.59 -4.28
N VAL A 101 5.43 -9.40 -3.11
CA VAL A 101 6.14 -9.47 -1.83
C VAL A 101 5.65 -10.67 -1.04
N LEU A 102 6.59 -11.44 -0.50
CA LEU A 102 6.35 -12.58 0.34
C LEU A 102 6.52 -12.21 1.81
N TYR A 103 5.53 -12.57 2.62
CA TYR A 103 5.56 -12.39 4.05
C TYR A 103 5.33 -13.72 4.76
N SER A 104 6.07 -13.98 5.84
CA SER A 104 5.78 -15.13 6.70
C SER A 104 4.42 -14.98 7.39
N PHE A 105 3.75 -16.10 7.65
CA PHE A 105 2.49 -16.17 8.37
C PHE A 105 2.71 -16.87 9.73
N PRO A 106 2.10 -16.39 10.84
CA PRO A 106 1.19 -15.24 10.96
C PRO A 106 1.89 -13.89 11.17
N TRP A 107 3.21 -13.87 11.28
CA TRP A 107 3.96 -12.71 11.79
C TRP A 107 4.21 -11.58 10.80
N GLN A 108 3.87 -11.77 9.52
CA GLN A 108 4.04 -10.81 8.42
C GLN A 108 5.47 -10.27 8.27
N ARG A 109 6.48 -11.10 8.54
CA ARG A 109 7.88 -10.70 8.33
C ARG A 109 8.22 -10.85 6.85
N PHE A 110 8.93 -9.88 6.29
CA PHE A 110 9.43 -9.95 4.92
C PHE A 110 10.26 -11.23 4.71
N ALA A 111 9.97 -11.98 3.66
CA ALA A 111 10.62 -13.25 3.33
C ALA A 111 11.29 -13.21 1.95
N GLY A 112 10.79 -12.40 1.03
CA GLY A 112 11.35 -12.28 -0.31
C GLY A 112 10.47 -11.37 -1.17
N MET A 113 10.97 -11.05 -2.36
CA MET A 113 10.23 -10.25 -3.34
C MET A 113 10.70 -10.52 -4.76
N LEU A 114 9.82 -10.23 -5.71
CA LEU A 114 10.08 -10.14 -7.14
C LEU A 114 9.43 -8.85 -7.63
N GLY A 115 10.09 -8.14 -8.54
CA GLY A 115 9.51 -6.93 -9.13
C GLY A 115 9.89 -6.75 -10.58
N SER A 116 9.14 -5.89 -11.28
CA SER A 116 9.51 -5.42 -12.62
C SER A 116 10.87 -4.73 -12.65
N ILE A 117 11.38 -4.28 -11.49
CA ILE A 117 12.69 -3.66 -11.34
C ILE A 117 13.85 -4.63 -11.66
N ASP A 118 13.62 -5.94 -11.48
CA ASP A 118 14.63 -6.99 -11.66
C ASP A 118 14.95 -7.24 -13.15
N GLY A 119 14.27 -6.53 -14.04
CA GLY A 119 14.49 -6.52 -15.48
C GLY A 119 13.36 -7.18 -16.26
N PRO A 120 13.40 -7.09 -17.60
CA PRO A 120 12.51 -7.88 -18.43
C PRO A 120 12.83 -9.36 -18.21
N PHE A 121 11.82 -10.12 -17.80
CA PHE A 121 11.95 -11.56 -17.69
C PHE A 121 11.70 -12.18 -19.07
N GLU A 122 12.67 -12.94 -19.58
CA GLU A 122 12.51 -13.75 -20.79
C GLU A 122 11.72 -15.03 -20.48
N ASP A 123 11.97 -15.63 -19.31
CA ASP A 123 11.27 -16.82 -18.87
C ASP A 123 9.89 -16.48 -18.31
N ARG A 124 8.91 -17.33 -18.63
CA ARG A 124 7.56 -17.26 -18.08
C ARG A 124 7.53 -17.37 -16.55
N TRP A 125 8.45 -18.16 -15.98
CA TRP A 125 8.45 -18.50 -14.56
C TRP A 125 9.68 -17.93 -13.86
N ARG A 126 9.46 -17.34 -12.67
CA ARG A 126 10.56 -16.99 -11.76
C ARG A 126 10.37 -17.64 -10.41
N THR A 127 11.44 -18.27 -9.94
CA THR A 127 11.49 -19.06 -8.72
C THR A 127 12.30 -18.32 -7.67
N LEU A 128 11.75 -18.27 -6.46
CA LEU A 128 12.45 -17.84 -5.25
C LEU A 128 12.66 -19.05 -4.34
N GLU A 129 13.86 -19.16 -3.77
CA GLU A 129 14.12 -20.07 -2.67
C GLU A 129 13.65 -19.43 -1.36
N LEU A 130 12.95 -20.21 -0.54
CA LEU A 130 12.49 -19.80 0.77
C LEU A 130 12.81 -20.91 1.79
N PRO A 131 13.10 -20.54 3.05
CA PRO A 131 13.11 -21.52 4.13
C PRO A 131 11.75 -22.25 4.24
N PRO A 132 11.71 -23.47 4.78
CA PRO A 132 10.45 -24.16 5.07
C PRO A 132 9.56 -23.31 5.99
N GLY A 133 8.29 -23.13 5.63
CA GLY A 133 7.36 -22.33 6.41
C GLY A 133 6.05 -21.98 5.71
N THR A 134 5.21 -21.20 6.40
CA THR A 134 3.95 -20.70 5.85
C THR A 134 4.07 -19.22 5.46
N TYR A 135 3.57 -18.88 4.27
CA TYR A 135 3.75 -17.57 3.64
C TYR A 135 2.46 -17.02 3.05
N ASN A 136 2.40 -15.70 2.89
CA ASN A 136 1.44 -15.00 2.06
C ASN A 136 2.20 -14.23 0.96
N ALA A 137 1.64 -14.22 -0.24
CA ALA A 137 2.08 -13.36 -1.32
C ALA A 137 1.14 -12.14 -1.44
N VAL A 138 1.73 -10.97 -1.67
CA VAL A 138 0.99 -9.74 -1.98
C VAL A 138 1.53 -9.19 -3.30
N ALA A 139 0.70 -9.20 -4.33
CA ALA A 139 0.99 -8.60 -5.62
C ALA A 139 0.45 -7.17 -5.68
N ARG A 140 1.25 -6.24 -6.21
CA ARG A 140 0.88 -4.85 -6.48
C ARG A 140 1.16 -4.58 -7.95
N LEU A 141 0.13 -4.20 -8.70
CA LEU A 141 0.22 -3.92 -10.13
C LEU A 141 -0.03 -2.43 -10.36
N TYR A 142 0.97 -1.72 -10.88
CA TYR A 142 0.92 -0.30 -11.27
C TYR A 142 0.92 -0.18 -12.79
N ARG A 143 0.59 1.01 -13.33
CA ARG A 143 0.53 1.25 -14.78
C ARG A 143 -0.22 0.12 -15.51
N ARG A 144 -1.44 -0.14 -15.04
CA ARG A 144 -2.27 -1.25 -15.50
C ARG A 144 -2.44 -1.26 -17.02
N ALA A 145 -2.38 -2.45 -17.61
CA ALA A 145 -2.81 -2.70 -18.98
C ALA A 145 -4.35 -2.80 -19.07
N GLU A 146 -4.88 -2.94 -20.29
CA GLU A 146 -6.31 -3.17 -20.52
C GLU A 146 -6.76 -4.53 -19.97
N THR A 147 -5.91 -5.55 -20.10
CA THR A 147 -6.15 -6.89 -19.55
C THR A 147 -5.24 -7.09 -18.36
N ILE A 148 -5.80 -7.49 -17.23
CA ILE A 148 -5.08 -7.60 -15.96
C ILE A 148 -5.34 -8.97 -15.36
N ALA A 149 -4.26 -9.62 -14.94
CA ALA A 149 -4.31 -10.89 -14.23
C ALA A 149 -3.31 -10.90 -13.07
N LEU A 150 -3.72 -11.54 -11.99
CA LEU A 150 -2.80 -12.00 -10.95
C LEU A 150 -2.17 -13.32 -11.39
N PRO A 151 -0.89 -13.56 -11.08
CA PRO A 151 -0.11 -14.63 -11.65
C PRO A 151 -0.51 -15.98 -11.09
N GLU A 152 -0.28 -17.04 -11.85
CA GLU A 152 -0.27 -18.39 -11.29
C GLU A 152 0.93 -18.54 -10.32
N ILE A 153 0.74 -19.31 -9.25
CA ILE A 153 1.77 -19.63 -8.26
C ILE A 153 1.97 -21.14 -8.21
N ARG A 154 3.24 -21.55 -8.33
CA ARG A 154 3.68 -22.92 -8.05
C ARG A 154 4.44 -22.97 -6.73
N ILE A 155 4.22 -24.03 -5.97
CA ILE A 155 4.90 -24.28 -4.70
C ILE A 155 5.61 -25.61 -4.84
N ASP A 156 6.92 -25.59 -4.60
CA ASP A 156 7.77 -26.79 -4.67
C ASP A 156 7.65 -27.56 -6.00
N GLY A 157 7.42 -26.81 -7.09
CA GLY A 157 7.26 -27.33 -8.45
C GLY A 157 5.81 -27.61 -8.87
N GLU A 158 4.89 -27.70 -7.93
CA GLU A 158 3.50 -28.08 -8.18
C GLU A 158 2.57 -26.86 -8.31
N PRO A 159 1.58 -26.87 -9.23
CA PRO A 159 0.55 -25.84 -9.31
C PRO A 159 -0.24 -25.73 -7.99
N ALA A 160 -0.22 -24.55 -7.38
CA ALA A 160 -0.86 -24.33 -6.08
C ALA A 160 -1.98 -23.30 -6.14
N ILE A 161 -1.78 -22.20 -6.89
CA ILE A 161 -2.73 -21.09 -6.99
C ILE A 161 -2.90 -20.73 -8.45
N ALA A 162 -4.12 -20.88 -8.97
CA ALA A 162 -4.43 -20.47 -10.33
C ALA A 162 -4.32 -18.95 -10.50
N GLY A 163 -3.86 -18.52 -11.67
CA GLY A 163 -3.93 -17.12 -12.06
C GLY A 163 -5.38 -16.62 -12.05
N ARG A 164 -5.59 -15.34 -11.75
CA ARG A 164 -6.93 -14.77 -11.60
C ARG A 164 -7.06 -13.49 -12.43
N PRO A 165 -7.98 -13.42 -13.41
CA PRO A 165 -8.28 -12.17 -14.09
C PRO A 165 -8.86 -11.15 -13.10
N VAL A 166 -8.54 -9.88 -13.30
CA VAL A 166 -8.98 -8.77 -12.46
C VAL A 166 -9.67 -7.73 -13.32
N ASP A 167 -10.85 -7.26 -12.89
CA ASP A 167 -11.54 -6.16 -13.57
C ASP A 167 -10.65 -4.90 -13.53
N PRO A 168 -10.34 -4.25 -14.66
CA PRO A 168 -9.59 -3.01 -14.70
C PRO A 168 -10.15 -1.90 -13.80
N ARG A 169 -11.47 -1.89 -13.57
CA ARG A 169 -12.19 -0.96 -12.68
C ARG A 169 -12.19 -1.38 -11.22
N THR A 170 -11.42 -2.40 -10.85
CA THR A 170 -11.32 -2.89 -9.46
C THR A 170 -11.07 -1.78 -8.45
N ASN A 171 -10.32 -0.74 -8.81
CA ASN A 171 -9.98 0.37 -7.92
C ASN A 171 -11.05 1.48 -7.84
N ASP A 172 -12.13 1.42 -8.62
CA ASP A 172 -13.15 2.49 -8.65
C ASP A 172 -13.87 2.63 -7.30
N PHE A 173 -13.86 1.58 -6.46
CA PHE A 173 -14.40 1.65 -5.10
C PHE A 173 -13.74 2.71 -4.22
N TYR A 174 -12.51 3.14 -4.54
CA TYR A 174 -11.83 4.20 -3.80
C TYR A 174 -12.60 5.51 -3.84
N PHE A 175 -13.36 5.80 -4.90
CA PHE A 175 -14.19 7.00 -5.01
C PHE A 175 -15.37 6.98 -4.04
N ASP A 176 -15.90 5.80 -3.73
CA ASP A 176 -17.00 5.62 -2.78
C ASP A 176 -16.52 5.44 -1.33
N LEU A 177 -15.23 5.13 -1.14
CA LEU A 177 -14.68 4.81 0.17
C LEU A 177 -14.84 5.95 1.20
N PRO A 178 -14.68 7.25 0.85
CA PRO A 178 -14.98 8.35 1.76
C PRO A 178 -16.43 8.41 2.27
N ARG A 179 -17.39 7.74 1.62
CA ARG A 179 -18.78 7.65 2.11
C ARG A 179 -18.90 6.73 3.33
N ARG A 180 -17.86 5.94 3.63
CA ARG A 180 -17.80 5.00 4.78
C ARG A 180 -17.11 5.59 6.01
N ARG A 181 -16.80 6.89 5.97
CA ARG A 181 -16.24 7.64 7.09
C ARG A 181 -17.17 7.61 8.30
N GLY A 182 -16.60 7.87 9.47
CA GLY A 182 -17.37 7.95 10.69
C GLY A 182 -16.49 8.15 11.91
N LEU A 183 -17.14 8.40 13.06
CA LEU A 183 -16.45 8.68 14.32
C LEU A 183 -15.49 7.55 14.72
N PHE A 184 -15.84 6.30 14.45
CA PHE A 184 -14.96 5.15 14.69
C PHE A 184 -13.60 5.30 13.99
N TYR A 185 -13.59 5.60 12.69
CA TYR A 185 -12.36 5.75 11.91
C TYR A 185 -11.61 7.04 12.24
N LEU A 186 -12.34 8.10 12.60
CA LEU A 186 -11.72 9.30 13.12
C LEU A 186 -10.96 9.00 14.42
N CYS A 187 -11.60 8.38 15.42
CA CYS A 187 -10.94 7.96 16.65
C CYS A 187 -9.77 7.01 16.38
N LEU A 188 -9.89 6.14 15.38
CA LEU A 188 -8.85 5.19 14.99
C LEU A 188 -7.60 5.85 14.40
N HIS A 189 -7.73 6.98 13.69
CA HIS A 189 -6.63 7.55 12.91
C HIS A 189 -6.28 9.00 13.20
N PHE A 190 -7.01 9.66 14.10
CA PHE A 190 -6.83 11.05 14.49
C PHE A 190 -5.35 11.39 14.79
N TYR A 191 -4.63 10.45 15.41
CA TYR A 191 -3.24 10.63 15.82
C TYR A 191 -2.27 10.97 14.69
N ILE A 192 -2.48 10.45 13.47
CA ILE A 192 -1.48 10.57 12.38
C ILE A 192 -1.26 12.03 11.98
N TYR A 193 -2.36 12.73 11.67
CA TYR A 193 -2.30 14.14 11.29
C TYR A 193 -1.65 14.98 12.40
N THR A 194 -2.10 14.80 13.65
CA THR A 194 -1.61 15.56 14.78
C THR A 194 -0.13 15.30 15.03
N PHE A 195 0.33 14.05 15.00
CA PHE A 195 1.76 13.69 15.14
C PHE A 195 2.63 14.30 14.06
N LEU A 196 2.17 14.29 12.79
CA LEU A 196 2.87 14.96 11.70
C LEU A 196 2.94 16.49 11.93
N ARG A 197 1.85 17.11 12.40
CA ARG A 197 1.78 18.56 12.65
C ARG A 197 2.67 19.03 13.78
N VAL A 198 2.87 18.22 14.81
CA VAL A 198 3.74 18.55 15.96
C VAL A 198 5.19 18.10 15.76
N GLY A 199 5.50 17.46 14.63
CA GLY A 199 6.86 16.98 14.33
C GLY A 199 7.29 15.81 15.20
N ALA A 200 6.37 14.88 15.49
CA ALA A 200 6.70 13.70 16.28
C ALA A 200 7.80 12.85 15.57
N PRO A 201 8.63 12.12 16.34
CA PRO A 201 9.77 11.39 15.78
C PRO A 201 9.39 10.39 14.69
N ARG A 202 10.25 10.25 13.67
CA ARG A 202 10.03 9.33 12.53
C ARG A 202 9.78 7.89 12.96
N TRP A 203 10.51 7.39 13.96
CA TRP A 203 10.36 6.03 14.47
C TRP A 203 8.94 5.76 15.04
N LEU A 204 8.20 6.79 15.44
CA LEU A 204 6.83 6.67 15.93
C LEU A 204 5.82 6.67 14.77
N ILE A 205 6.06 7.47 13.73
CA ILE A 205 5.11 7.70 12.63
C ILE A 205 5.29 6.69 11.51
N GLU A 206 6.52 6.46 11.06
CA GLU A 206 6.80 5.69 9.84
C GLU A 206 6.30 4.24 9.89
N PRO A 207 6.44 3.49 11.01
CA PRO A 207 5.89 2.13 11.08
C PRO A 207 4.36 2.05 10.94
N GLU A 208 3.66 3.17 11.16
CA GLU A 208 2.20 3.26 11.05
C GLU A 208 1.72 3.90 9.74
N LEU A 209 2.58 4.70 9.10
CA LEU A 209 2.25 5.45 7.91
C LEU A 209 2.73 4.75 6.64
N LEU A 210 3.93 4.17 6.67
CA LEU A 210 4.60 3.63 5.50
C LEU A 210 4.39 2.11 5.38
N PRO A 211 4.15 1.59 4.17
CA PRO A 211 4.07 0.15 3.96
C PRO A 211 5.43 -0.51 4.21
N MET A 212 5.44 -1.60 4.99
CA MET A 212 6.62 -2.42 5.17
C MET A 212 6.89 -3.27 3.92
N GLY A 213 8.16 -3.36 3.50
CA GLY A 213 8.60 -4.34 2.51
C GLY A 213 8.41 -3.96 1.04
N ASN A 214 8.47 -2.67 0.69
CA ASN A 214 8.80 -2.28 -0.69
C ASN A 214 10.09 -1.44 -0.68
N PRO A 215 11.28 -2.07 -0.67
CA PRO A 215 12.54 -1.34 -0.64
C PRO A 215 12.76 -0.49 -1.90
N GLU A 216 12.00 -0.73 -2.97
CA GLU A 216 12.07 0.02 -4.24
C GLU A 216 11.29 1.33 -4.21
N THR A 217 10.48 1.56 -3.17
CA THR A 217 9.69 2.79 -3.05
C THR A 217 10.28 3.73 -2.01
N VAL A 218 10.60 4.94 -2.46
CA VAL A 218 10.90 6.07 -1.56
C VAL A 218 9.59 6.78 -1.25
N PHE A 219 9.35 7.07 0.03
CA PHE A 219 8.16 7.79 0.49
C PHE A 219 8.52 9.18 0.96
N LYS A 220 7.76 10.18 0.51
CA LYS A 220 7.70 11.50 1.13
C LYS A 220 6.30 11.72 1.69
N TYR A 221 6.20 12.39 2.82
CA TYR A 221 4.94 12.52 3.54
C TYR A 221 4.91 13.79 4.38
N GLY A 222 3.70 14.22 4.74
CA GLY A 222 3.50 15.41 5.54
C GLY A 222 2.03 15.66 5.85
N ALA A 223 1.75 16.78 6.50
CA ALA A 223 0.39 17.22 6.84
C ALA A 223 0.05 18.52 6.12
N VAL A 224 -1.20 18.64 5.70
CA VAL A 224 -1.74 19.82 4.99
C VAL A 224 -3.03 20.27 5.68
N LYS A 225 -3.19 21.58 5.89
CA LYS A 225 -4.40 22.15 6.48
C LYS A 225 -5.42 22.48 5.40
N ARG A 226 -6.70 22.47 5.78
CA ARG A 226 -7.79 23.02 4.97
C ARG A 226 -7.42 24.39 4.39
N GLY A 227 -7.62 24.55 3.08
CA GLY A 227 -7.34 25.78 2.34
C GLY A 227 -5.88 25.94 1.89
N GLU A 228 -4.95 25.11 2.37
CA GLU A 228 -3.59 25.05 1.84
C GLU A 228 -3.56 24.20 0.56
N ALA A 229 -2.60 24.49 -0.33
CA ALA A 229 -2.29 23.67 -1.49
C ALA A 229 -0.88 23.08 -1.38
N LEU A 230 -0.61 22.00 -2.11
CA LEU A 230 0.74 21.43 -2.23
C LEU A 230 1.31 21.74 -3.61
N ALA A 231 2.52 22.28 -3.65
CA ALA A 231 3.33 22.40 -4.84
C ALA A 231 4.40 21.30 -4.85
N PHE A 232 4.56 20.65 -5.99
CA PHE A 232 5.53 19.59 -6.21
C PHE A 232 6.58 20.06 -7.20
N HIS A 233 7.84 19.99 -6.75
CA HIS A 233 9.02 20.24 -7.59
C HIS A 233 9.79 18.92 -7.71
N ILE A 234 9.62 18.27 -8.85
CA ILE A 234 10.18 16.95 -9.14
C ILE A 234 11.20 17.10 -10.27
N PRO A 235 12.50 16.87 -10.01
CA PRO A 235 13.50 16.94 -11.07
C PRO A 235 13.16 16.00 -12.23
N PRO A 236 13.33 16.40 -13.50
CA PRO A 236 13.06 15.55 -14.65
C PRO A 236 13.80 14.20 -14.60
N ALA A 237 15.01 14.18 -14.05
CA ALA A 237 15.78 12.96 -13.83
C ALA A 237 15.06 11.95 -12.90
N VAL A 238 14.32 12.44 -11.89
CA VAL A 238 13.51 11.58 -11.02
C VAL A 238 12.34 11.00 -11.80
N LEU A 239 11.62 11.81 -12.58
CA LEU A 239 10.49 11.37 -13.40
C LEU A 239 10.90 10.37 -14.50
N ALA A 240 12.14 10.46 -15.00
CA ALA A 240 12.68 9.50 -15.95
C ALA A 240 12.99 8.12 -15.35
N GLN A 241 13.17 8.05 -14.02
CA GLN A 241 13.62 6.85 -13.32
C GLN A 241 12.58 6.28 -12.34
N HIS A 242 11.52 7.03 -12.05
CA HIS A 242 10.51 6.67 -11.07
C HIS A 242 9.12 7.00 -11.57
N ASP A 243 8.18 6.10 -11.30
CA ASP A 243 6.78 6.49 -11.28
C ASP A 243 6.49 7.25 -9.98
N VAL A 244 5.88 8.43 -10.09
CA VAL A 244 5.54 9.25 -8.92
C VAL A 244 4.03 9.27 -8.71
N TYR A 245 3.60 8.87 -7.52
CA TYR A 245 2.19 8.76 -7.16
C TYR A 245 1.86 9.57 -5.91
N PHE A 246 0.88 10.46 -6.03
CA PHE A 246 0.39 11.27 -4.93
C PHE A 246 -0.94 10.75 -4.39
N THR A 247 -1.04 10.63 -3.07
CA THR A 247 -2.30 10.40 -2.37
C THR A 247 -2.43 11.36 -1.19
N LEU A 248 -3.52 12.12 -1.16
CA LEU A 248 -3.99 12.88 0.00
C LEU A 248 -5.01 12.03 0.78
N TYR A 249 -4.86 12.04 2.10
CA TYR A 249 -5.76 11.39 3.04
C TYR A 249 -6.42 12.41 3.95
N THR A 250 -7.67 12.13 4.29
CA THR A 250 -8.40 12.80 5.36
C THR A 250 -7.81 12.45 6.74
N ARG A 251 -8.22 13.15 7.81
CA ARG A 251 -7.77 12.84 9.19
C ARG A 251 -8.13 11.43 9.65
N ASP A 252 -9.19 10.86 9.12
CA ASP A 252 -9.65 9.49 9.34
C ASP A 252 -9.04 8.47 8.36
N SER A 253 -7.96 8.84 7.66
CA SER A 253 -7.16 7.98 6.77
C SER A 253 -7.90 7.45 5.54
N PHE A 254 -8.91 8.15 5.05
CA PHE A 254 -9.55 7.84 3.77
C PHE A 254 -8.88 8.63 2.64
N PRO A 255 -8.68 8.04 1.45
CA PRO A 255 -8.13 8.78 0.32
C PRO A 255 -9.12 9.85 -0.14
N ALA A 256 -8.67 11.09 -0.25
CA ALA A 256 -9.48 12.24 -0.66
C ALA A 256 -9.16 12.71 -2.08
N LEU A 257 -7.88 12.63 -2.46
CA LEU A 257 -7.38 13.00 -3.77
C LEU A 257 -6.18 12.11 -4.08
N TRP A 258 -6.09 11.59 -5.30
CA TRP A 258 -4.92 10.84 -5.74
C TRP A 258 -4.77 10.93 -7.25
N HIS A 259 -3.52 11.02 -7.70
CA HIS A 259 -3.18 10.99 -9.13
C HIS A 259 -1.67 10.69 -9.30
N PRO A 260 -1.25 10.16 -10.46
CA PRO A 260 0.16 10.19 -10.83
C PRO A 260 0.64 11.63 -11.03
N ILE A 261 1.93 11.88 -10.83
CA ILE A 261 2.59 13.14 -11.19
C ILE A 261 3.59 12.84 -12.31
N ALA A 262 3.34 13.42 -13.48
CA ALA A 262 4.18 13.25 -14.68
C ALA A 262 4.93 14.53 -15.08
N GLU A 263 4.61 15.66 -14.44
CA GLU A 263 5.18 16.97 -14.76
C GLU A 263 6.18 17.39 -13.67
N PRO A 264 7.31 18.03 -14.04
CA PRO A 264 8.31 18.50 -13.07
C PRO A 264 7.75 19.49 -12.05
N GLU A 265 6.79 20.29 -12.48
CA GLU A 265 6.14 21.32 -11.69
C GLU A 265 4.65 21.03 -11.71
N SER A 266 4.05 20.80 -10.55
CA SER A 266 2.60 20.61 -10.45
C SER A 266 2.10 21.08 -9.10
N ARG A 267 0.78 21.31 -8.99
CA ARG A 267 0.15 21.69 -7.74
C ARG A 267 -1.20 21.05 -7.56
N THR A 268 -1.60 20.84 -6.32
CA THR A 268 -2.99 20.54 -6.00
C THR A 268 -3.82 21.83 -6.01
N GLU A 269 -5.13 21.68 -6.16
CA GLU A 269 -6.06 22.70 -5.67
C GLU A 269 -5.97 22.81 -4.14
N PRO A 270 -6.42 23.94 -3.55
CA PRO A 270 -6.56 24.05 -2.10
C PRO A 270 -7.40 22.92 -1.51
N VAL A 271 -6.86 22.24 -0.51
CA VAL A 271 -7.51 21.05 0.05
C VAL A 271 -8.78 21.43 0.82
N ALA A 272 -9.86 20.69 0.59
CA ALA A 272 -11.16 20.96 1.19
C ALA A 272 -11.20 20.70 2.71
N GLU A 273 -10.33 19.81 3.20
CA GLU A 273 -10.21 19.44 4.60
C GLU A 273 -8.75 19.20 5.01
N SER A 274 -8.45 19.37 6.29
CA SER A 274 -7.12 19.07 6.83
C SER A 274 -6.86 17.57 6.79
N GLY A 275 -5.61 17.20 6.54
CA GLY A 275 -5.25 15.82 6.32
C GLY A 275 -3.74 15.63 6.18
N PHE A 276 -3.35 14.46 5.70
CA PHE A 276 -1.95 14.11 5.48
C PHE A 276 -1.77 13.49 4.11
N TYR A 277 -0.57 13.53 3.57
CA TYR A 277 -0.30 13.02 2.24
C TYR A 277 0.84 12.00 2.22
N LEU A 278 0.82 11.16 1.20
CA LEU A 278 1.92 10.29 0.79
C LEU A 278 2.25 10.56 -0.67
N LEU A 279 3.51 10.83 -0.94
CA LEU A 279 4.12 10.80 -2.26
C LEU A 279 4.99 9.54 -2.34
N ARG A 280 4.69 8.66 -3.29
CA ARG A 280 5.42 7.41 -3.54
C ARG A 280 6.25 7.57 -4.79
N LEU A 281 7.54 7.33 -4.69
CA LEU A 281 8.47 7.30 -5.81
C LEU A 281 8.86 5.84 -6.01
N HIS A 282 8.25 5.19 -6.99
CA HIS A 282 8.48 3.79 -7.30
C HIS A 282 9.55 3.69 -8.38
N ALA A 283 10.70 3.09 -8.06
CA ALA A 283 11.79 2.94 -9.02
C ALA A 283 11.37 2.10 -10.23
N LEU A 284 11.87 2.46 -11.41
CA LEU A 284 11.65 1.74 -12.66
C LEU A 284 12.76 0.72 -12.96
N SER A 285 13.94 0.86 -12.33
CA SER A 285 15.07 -0.07 -12.46
C SER A 285 15.98 -0.01 -11.24
N HIS A 286 16.83 -1.03 -11.04
CA HIS A 286 17.83 -1.06 -9.96
C HIS A 286 18.86 0.07 -10.09
N ALA A 287 19.05 0.62 -11.30
CA ALA A 287 19.92 1.75 -11.56
C ALA A 287 19.30 3.11 -11.18
N ALA A 288 18.03 3.14 -10.75
CA ALA A 288 17.37 4.36 -10.33
C ALA A 288 18.10 4.98 -9.13
N ASP A 289 18.45 6.26 -9.25
CA ASP A 289 19.21 6.94 -8.22
C ASP A 289 18.29 7.29 -7.03
N ARG A 290 18.46 6.56 -5.92
CA ARG A 290 17.74 6.83 -4.67
C ARG A 290 18.13 8.18 -4.05
N ALA A 291 19.34 8.68 -4.29
CA ALA A 291 19.73 10.00 -3.83
C ALA A 291 18.98 11.09 -4.61
N ALA A 292 18.73 10.88 -5.91
CA ALA A 292 17.89 11.77 -6.71
C ALA A 292 16.45 11.86 -6.18
N ALA A 293 15.87 10.76 -5.66
CA ALA A 293 14.58 10.79 -4.98
C ALA A 293 14.57 11.76 -3.76
N GLY A 294 15.73 11.97 -3.13
CA GLY A 294 15.93 12.96 -2.07
C GLY A 294 15.67 14.40 -2.53
N GLN A 295 15.90 14.71 -3.80
CA GLN A 295 15.83 16.06 -4.37
C GLN A 295 14.39 16.56 -4.61
N VAL A 296 13.38 15.69 -4.56
CA VAL A 296 11.98 16.11 -4.70
C VAL A 296 11.60 17.04 -3.55
N ARG A 297 11.07 18.22 -3.88
CA ARG A 297 10.58 19.19 -2.88
C ARG A 297 9.06 19.26 -2.94
N ILE A 298 8.47 19.38 -1.75
CA ILE A 298 7.03 19.56 -1.58
C ILE A 298 6.85 20.78 -0.71
N GLU A 299 6.18 21.79 -1.24
CA GLU A 299 5.95 23.05 -0.55
C GLU A 299 4.46 23.20 -0.23
N THR A 300 4.17 23.69 0.97
CA THR A 300 2.79 24.01 1.37
C THR A 300 2.54 25.48 1.08
N LEU A 301 1.64 25.75 0.15
CA LEU A 301 1.23 27.09 -0.23
C LEU A 301 0.05 27.51 0.66
N ARG A 302 0.22 28.62 1.37
CA ARG A 302 -0.87 29.28 2.09
C ARG A 302 -1.50 30.31 1.16
N ARG A 303 -2.83 30.35 1.14
CA ARG A 303 -3.56 31.51 0.62
C ARG A 303 -3.35 32.71 1.52
#